data_AF-A0AAE7DX06-F1
#
_entry.id   AF-A0AAE7DX06-F1
#
_cell.length_a   1.000
_cell.length_b   1.000
_cell.length_c   1.000
_cell.angle_alpha   90.00
_cell.angle_beta   90.00
_cell.angle_gamma   90.00
#
_symmetry.space_group_name_H-M   'P 1'
#
loop_
_entity.id
_entity.type
_entity.pdbx_description
1 polymer ?
#
loop_
_entity_poly.entity_id
_entity_poly.type
_entity_poly.pdbx_seq_one_letter_code
_entity_poly.pdbx_strand_id
1 'polypeptide(L)'
;METCIICVGEHPITQSNPLTIEHIVPENIGGCLTAKNVCKHCNSKMGSGFEARASKNLTFQLPRYVGKIEGKNGSIPNPFIHRGEKEELGGKYVVQEDLSVKTVPQINLREDDDGQVVEIVVDKSEPHKAREMLKTRLKRQVKAEHGVSLSDEQLDELSDKVLNSACVTTRRVEQPQLQMTHEIDEIATQLVYLKVGYELAVYHFGIEYLKDSQANLLQACLYTQHVPDTLYLSAPPLAVFGGSYGEQCHLVRFEGHACYISLFGKTYAFEFSASKAFSANPAVQYEFNYLERECSLVNLT
;
A
#
# COMPACT_ATOMS: atom_id res chain seq x y z
N MET A 1 -24.74 21.04 17.46
CA MET A 1 -23.68 20.27 18.16
C MET A 1 -22.71 19.83 17.08
N GLU A 2 -21.40 20.08 17.23
CA GLU A 2 -20.40 19.53 16.31
C GLU A 2 -20.39 18.00 16.50
N THR A 3 -20.83 17.26 15.48
CA THR A 3 -20.98 15.79 15.55
C THR A 3 -20.06 15.15 14.52
N CYS A 4 -19.35 14.09 14.93
CA CYS A 4 -18.57 13.27 14.01
C CYS A 4 -19.52 12.51 13.08
N ILE A 5 -19.30 12.60 11.76
CA ILE A 5 -20.15 11.92 10.78
C ILE A 5 -19.98 10.40 10.83
N ILE A 6 -18.83 9.91 11.32
CA ILE A 6 -18.53 8.47 11.38
C ILE A 6 -19.06 7.79 12.65
N CYS A 7 -19.05 8.42 13.82
CA CYS A 7 -19.56 7.79 15.06
C CYS A 7 -20.84 8.41 15.59
N VAL A 8 -21.34 9.47 14.95
CA VAL A 8 -22.62 10.13 15.24
C VAL A 8 -22.82 10.42 16.75
N GLY A 9 -21.74 10.82 17.42
CA GLY A 9 -21.76 11.20 18.84
C GLY A 9 -21.40 10.11 19.84
N GLU A 10 -21.12 8.86 19.41
CA GLU A 10 -20.62 7.80 20.31
C GLU A 10 -19.30 8.18 20.98
N HIS A 11 -18.46 8.96 20.28
CA HIS A 11 -17.27 9.57 20.86
C HIS A 11 -17.47 11.09 20.98
N PRO A 12 -17.59 11.63 22.21
CA PRO A 12 -17.78 13.06 22.42
C PRO A 12 -16.66 13.89 21.79
N ILE A 13 -17.02 15.05 21.25
CA ILE A 13 -16.06 16.03 20.75
C ILE A 13 -15.51 16.81 21.94
N THR A 14 -14.20 16.67 22.17
CA THR A 14 -13.47 17.29 23.29
C THR A 14 -12.14 17.85 22.79
N GLN A 15 -11.38 18.54 23.66
CA GLN A 15 -10.02 18.96 23.31
C GLN A 15 -9.08 17.79 23.00
N SER A 16 -9.27 16.62 23.63
CA SER A 16 -8.45 15.42 23.38
C SER A 16 -8.94 14.59 22.18
N ASN A 17 -10.20 14.78 21.78
CA ASN A 17 -10.83 14.15 20.62
C ASN A 17 -11.56 15.19 19.73
N PRO A 18 -10.83 16.16 19.15
CA PRO A 18 -11.46 17.22 18.34
C PRO A 18 -11.91 16.65 16.98
N LEU A 19 -12.76 17.41 16.28
CA LEU A 19 -12.92 17.21 14.84
C LEU A 19 -11.62 17.59 14.11
N THR A 20 -11.18 16.73 13.21
CA THR A 20 -9.95 16.88 12.44
C THR A 20 -10.25 17.32 11.01
N ILE A 21 -9.29 18.00 10.37
CA ILE A 21 -9.40 18.43 8.97
C ILE A 21 -8.86 17.28 8.13
N GLU A 22 -9.75 16.55 7.47
CA GLU A 22 -9.40 15.38 6.67
C GLU A 22 -9.70 15.62 5.19
N HIS A 23 -8.88 15.02 4.34
CA HIS A 23 -9.14 15.02 2.90
C HIS A 23 -10.21 13.99 2.57
N ILE A 24 -11.20 14.38 1.76
CA ILE A 24 -12.28 13.50 1.32
C ILE A 24 -11.70 12.35 0.49
N VAL A 25 -10.98 12.72 -0.57
CA VAL A 25 -10.05 11.82 -1.28
C VAL A 25 -8.73 11.81 -0.52
N PRO A 26 -8.14 10.66 -0.15
CA PRO A 26 -6.92 10.63 0.63
C PRO A 26 -5.77 11.46 0.02
N GLU A 27 -5.06 12.22 0.85
CA GLU A 27 -3.96 13.09 0.42
C GLU A 27 -2.85 12.30 -0.30
N ASN A 28 -2.58 11.08 0.18
CA ASN A 28 -1.55 10.22 -0.39
C ASN A 28 -1.84 9.76 -1.81
N ILE A 29 -3.06 9.94 -2.31
CA ILE A 29 -3.41 9.71 -3.72
C ILE A 29 -3.67 11.01 -4.48
N GLY A 30 -3.40 12.18 -3.86
CA GLY A 30 -3.52 13.49 -4.50
C GLY A 30 -4.86 14.20 -4.26
N GLY A 31 -5.64 13.78 -3.27
CA GLY A 31 -6.83 14.53 -2.87
C GLY A 31 -6.48 15.87 -2.23
N CYS A 32 -7.31 16.89 -2.49
CA CYS A 32 -7.09 18.27 -2.05
C CYS A 32 -8.28 18.91 -1.32
N LEU A 33 -9.49 18.37 -1.51
CA LEU A 33 -10.69 18.87 -0.82
C LEU A 33 -10.74 18.32 0.61
N THR A 34 -10.77 19.23 1.59
CA THR A 34 -10.81 18.88 3.01
C THR A 34 -12.15 19.21 3.66
N ALA A 35 -12.53 18.42 4.66
CA ALA A 35 -13.68 18.69 5.53
C ALA A 35 -13.28 18.51 7.01
N LYS A 36 -13.91 19.29 7.91
CA LYS A 36 -13.71 19.20 9.36
C LYS A 36 -14.93 18.58 10.04
N ASN A 37 -15.09 17.26 9.88
CA ASN A 37 -16.32 16.55 10.27
C ASN A 37 -16.09 15.13 10.84
N VAL A 38 -14.84 14.66 10.95
CA VAL A 38 -14.47 13.38 11.55
C VAL A 38 -13.73 13.63 12.87
N CYS A 39 -14.06 12.92 13.94
CA CYS A 39 -13.32 13.05 15.20
C CYS A 39 -11.97 12.32 15.14
N LYS A 40 -11.00 12.78 15.95
CA LYS A 40 -9.65 12.19 16.02
C LYS A 40 -9.67 10.67 16.21
N HIS A 41 -10.57 10.14 17.03
CA HIS A 41 -10.70 8.69 17.24
C HIS A 41 -11.04 7.95 15.93
N CYS A 42 -12.11 8.34 15.24
CA CYS A 42 -12.54 7.71 13.99
C CYS A 42 -11.47 7.89 12.91
N ASN A 43 -10.90 9.08 12.77
CA ASN A 43 -9.84 9.33 11.81
C ASN A 43 -8.64 8.40 12.05
N SER A 44 -8.16 8.32 13.30
CA SER A 44 -7.04 7.44 13.66
C SER A 44 -7.36 5.97 13.37
N LYS A 45 -8.58 5.53 13.67
CA LYS A 45 -9.04 4.15 13.43
C LYS A 45 -9.06 3.80 11.93
N MET A 46 -9.57 4.69 11.08
CA MET A 46 -9.57 4.49 9.62
C MET A 46 -8.15 4.52 9.04
N GLY A 47 -7.35 5.52 9.46
CA GLY A 47 -5.96 5.69 9.06
C GLY A 47 -5.07 4.50 9.37
N SER A 48 -5.13 3.96 10.60
CA SER A 48 -4.41 2.73 10.97
C SER A 48 -5.08 1.44 10.47
N GLY A 49 -6.31 1.55 9.95
CA GLY A 49 -7.15 0.44 9.53
C GLY A 49 -7.12 0.23 8.02
N PHE A 50 -8.28 0.37 7.38
CA PHE A 50 -8.42 0.09 5.95
C PHE A 50 -7.58 1.03 5.07
N GLU A 51 -7.35 2.28 5.46
CA GLU A 51 -6.54 3.20 4.62
C GLU A 51 -5.08 2.75 4.56
N ALA A 52 -4.50 2.35 5.71
CA ALA A 52 -3.16 1.77 5.76
C ALA A 52 -3.07 0.48 4.93
N ARG A 53 -4.07 -0.39 4.97
CA ARG A 53 -4.09 -1.63 4.16
C ARG A 53 -4.23 -1.32 2.66
N ALA A 54 -5.17 -0.47 2.28
CA ALA A 54 -5.36 -0.04 0.89
C ALA A 54 -4.10 0.63 0.31
N SER A 55 -3.39 1.45 1.11
CA SER A 55 -2.16 2.12 0.67
C SER A 55 -1.02 1.17 0.27
N LYS A 56 -1.11 -0.12 0.65
CA LYS A 56 -0.17 -1.18 0.26
C LYS A 56 -0.54 -1.87 -1.05
N ASN A 57 -1.77 -1.72 -1.54
CA ASN A 57 -2.19 -2.34 -2.78
C ASN A 57 -1.47 -1.71 -3.96
N LEU A 58 -1.07 -2.55 -4.91
CA LEU A 58 -0.38 -2.10 -6.14
C LEU A 58 -1.18 -1.04 -6.90
N THR A 59 -2.51 -1.14 -6.89
CA THR A 59 -3.44 -0.21 -7.54
C THR A 59 -3.33 1.23 -7.02
N PHE A 60 -2.83 1.43 -5.80
CA PHE A 60 -2.56 2.76 -5.25
C PHE A 60 -1.07 3.09 -5.29
N GLN A 61 -0.17 2.12 -5.09
CA GLN A 61 1.27 2.38 -5.09
C GLN A 61 1.83 2.69 -6.48
N LEU A 62 1.40 1.97 -7.52
CA LEU A 62 1.95 2.12 -8.86
C LEU A 62 1.63 3.48 -9.48
N PRO A 63 0.38 3.99 -9.45
CA PRO A 63 0.09 5.33 -9.93
C PRO A 63 0.85 6.41 -9.15
N ARG A 64 0.99 6.26 -7.82
CA ARG A 64 1.80 7.17 -7.01
C ARG A 64 3.27 7.15 -7.39
N TYR A 65 3.84 5.99 -7.67
CA TYR A 65 5.24 5.84 -8.09
C TYR A 65 5.52 6.48 -9.45
N VAL A 66 4.60 6.27 -10.41
CA VAL A 66 4.68 6.81 -11.78
C VAL A 66 4.46 8.32 -11.76
N GLY A 67 3.40 8.79 -11.09
CA GLY A 67 3.04 10.21 -10.99
C GLY A 67 3.81 11.00 -9.94
N LYS A 68 4.78 10.38 -9.24
CA LYS A 68 5.56 10.99 -8.14
C LYS A 68 4.70 11.67 -7.08
N ILE A 69 3.61 11.02 -6.69
CA ILE A 69 2.63 11.57 -5.73
C ILE A 69 3.10 11.30 -4.30
N GLU A 70 3.61 12.36 -3.68
CA GLU A 70 4.07 12.36 -2.30
C GLU A 70 2.89 12.30 -1.32
N GLY A 71 3.04 11.47 -0.28
CA GLY A 71 2.16 11.54 0.89
C GLY A 71 2.60 12.64 1.87
N LYS A 72 1.92 12.73 3.01
CA LYS A 72 2.17 13.73 4.07
C LYS A 72 3.64 13.86 4.51
N ASN A 73 4.40 12.77 4.48
CA ASN A 73 5.80 12.74 4.91
C ASN A 73 6.79 12.90 3.73
N GLY A 74 6.33 13.28 2.54
CA GLY A 74 7.16 13.35 1.33
C GLY A 74 7.51 11.99 0.71
N SER A 75 6.99 10.88 1.24
CA SER A 75 7.36 9.55 0.77
C SER A 75 6.54 9.11 -0.46
N ILE A 76 7.26 8.57 -1.45
CA ILE A 76 6.71 7.92 -2.63
C ILE A 76 7.00 6.42 -2.51
N PRO A 77 5.97 5.54 -2.49
CA PRO A 77 6.21 4.10 -2.41
C PRO A 77 6.84 3.60 -3.71
N ASN A 78 7.82 2.72 -3.61
CA ASN A 78 8.33 1.95 -4.75
C ASN A 78 7.69 0.55 -4.72
N PRO A 79 6.71 0.25 -5.59
CA PRO A 79 5.98 -1.01 -5.56
C PRO A 79 6.83 -2.22 -6.03
N PHE A 80 8.01 -1.97 -6.58
CA PHE A 80 8.88 -3.02 -7.14
C PHE A 80 9.90 -3.55 -6.14
N ILE A 81 9.99 -2.97 -4.94
CA ILE A 81 10.88 -3.46 -3.90
C ILE A 81 10.33 -4.77 -3.35
N HIS A 82 11.02 -5.86 -3.63
CA HIS A 82 10.67 -7.16 -3.12
C HIS A 82 11.91 -8.05 -2.96
N ARG A 83 11.71 -9.15 -2.25
CA ARG A 83 12.66 -10.25 -2.17
C ARG A 83 12.08 -11.42 -2.96
N GLY A 84 12.95 -12.18 -3.59
CA GLY A 84 12.55 -13.38 -4.32
C GLY A 84 13.68 -14.39 -4.35
N GLU A 85 13.45 -15.46 -5.10
CA GLU A 85 14.43 -16.51 -5.34
C GLU A 85 14.50 -16.81 -6.83
N LYS A 86 15.72 -16.83 -7.37
CA LYS A 86 16.01 -17.17 -8.75
C LYS A 86 17.40 -17.79 -8.85
N GLU A 87 17.48 -19.02 -9.31
CA GLU A 87 18.73 -19.78 -9.39
C GLU A 87 19.78 -19.07 -10.27
N GLU A 88 19.36 -18.39 -11.33
CA GLU A 88 20.29 -17.64 -12.20
C GLU A 88 21.02 -16.50 -11.47
N LEU A 89 20.44 -15.98 -10.38
CA LEU A 89 20.98 -14.94 -9.52
C LEU A 89 21.70 -15.53 -8.29
N GLY A 90 21.94 -16.84 -8.26
CA GLY A 90 22.57 -17.52 -7.13
C GLY A 90 21.61 -17.85 -5.99
N GLY A 91 20.29 -17.75 -6.20
CA GLY A 91 19.26 -18.06 -5.22
C GLY A 91 18.48 -16.81 -4.79
N LYS A 92 18.59 -16.42 -3.53
CA LYS A 92 17.81 -15.31 -2.95
C LYS A 92 18.33 -13.97 -3.45
N TYR A 93 17.41 -13.09 -3.85
CA TYR A 93 17.73 -11.73 -4.28
C TYR A 93 16.83 -10.70 -3.60
N VAL A 94 17.23 -9.44 -3.72
CA VAL A 94 16.45 -8.27 -3.31
C VAL A 94 16.52 -7.19 -4.38
N VAL A 95 15.36 -6.64 -4.76
CA VAL A 95 15.26 -5.44 -5.60
C VAL A 95 15.39 -4.21 -4.71
N GLN A 96 16.31 -3.31 -5.04
CA GLN A 96 16.60 -2.08 -4.31
C GLN A 96 15.69 -0.93 -4.78
N GLU A 97 15.76 0.20 -4.06
CA GLU A 97 15.05 1.45 -4.39
C GLU A 97 15.37 1.97 -5.80
N ASP A 98 16.62 1.84 -6.24
CA ASP A 98 17.08 2.23 -7.58
C ASP A 98 16.77 1.18 -8.66
N LEU A 99 15.96 0.17 -8.31
CA LEU A 99 15.62 -0.99 -9.15
C LEU A 99 16.81 -1.88 -9.51
N SER A 100 17.98 -1.68 -8.90
CA SER A 100 19.07 -2.64 -8.97
C SER A 100 18.72 -3.91 -8.22
N VAL A 101 19.29 -5.04 -8.66
CA VAL A 101 19.07 -6.34 -8.05
C VAL A 101 20.35 -6.76 -7.36
N LYS A 102 20.26 -7.07 -6.08
CA LYS A 102 21.37 -7.62 -5.30
C LYS A 102 21.10 -9.05 -4.90
N THR A 103 22.15 -9.85 -4.90
CA THR A 103 22.09 -11.20 -4.35
C THR A 103 22.11 -11.10 -2.83
N VAL A 104 21.18 -11.78 -2.17
CA VAL A 104 21.19 -11.89 -0.71
C VAL A 104 22.28 -12.91 -0.35
N PRO A 105 23.15 -12.63 0.62
CA PRO A 105 24.17 -13.59 1.05
C PRO A 105 23.57 -14.92 1.51
N GLN A 106 24.12 -16.04 1.04
CA GLN A 106 23.68 -17.40 1.37
C GLN A 106 24.87 -18.32 1.64
N ILE A 107 24.66 -19.29 2.53
CA ILE A 107 25.58 -20.40 2.77
C ILE A 107 24.79 -21.69 2.65
N ASN A 108 25.16 -22.52 1.69
CA ASN A 108 24.58 -23.82 1.43
C ASN A 108 25.59 -24.90 1.82
N LEU A 109 25.08 -26.01 2.35
CA LEU A 109 25.87 -27.17 2.70
C LEU A 109 25.40 -28.33 1.85
N ARG A 110 26.35 -29.02 1.24
CA ARG A 110 26.10 -30.26 0.50
C ARG A 110 27.11 -31.29 0.99
N GLU A 111 26.72 -32.55 0.95
CA GLU A 111 27.66 -33.66 1.12
C GLU A 111 27.99 -34.19 -0.27
N ASP A 112 29.25 -34.43 -0.53
CA ASP A 112 29.75 -35.18 -1.69
C ASP A 112 30.61 -36.37 -1.22
N ASP A 113 31.13 -37.13 -2.19
CA ASP A 113 31.94 -38.32 -1.92
C ASP A 113 33.25 -38.01 -1.16
N ASP A 114 33.70 -36.75 -1.18
CA ASP A 114 34.95 -36.27 -0.55
C ASP A 114 34.70 -35.54 0.79
N GLY A 115 33.44 -35.32 1.17
CA GLY A 115 33.04 -34.79 2.47
C GLY A 115 32.00 -33.66 2.38
N GLN A 116 32.11 -32.67 3.28
CA GLN A 116 31.17 -31.57 3.34
C GLN A 116 31.63 -30.40 2.46
N VAL A 117 30.81 -30.05 1.46
CA VAL A 117 30.99 -28.90 0.60
C VAL A 117 30.23 -27.70 1.18
N VAL A 118 30.95 -26.59 1.32
CA VAL A 118 30.39 -25.30 1.72
C VAL A 118 30.34 -24.39 0.49
N GLU A 119 29.13 -24.08 0.04
CA GLU A 119 28.89 -23.11 -1.03
C GLU A 119 28.45 -21.78 -0.42
N ILE A 120 29.18 -20.71 -0.69
CA ILE A 120 28.85 -19.37 -0.21
C ILE A 120 28.55 -18.49 -1.43
N VAL A 121 27.35 -17.91 -1.44
CA VAL A 121 26.92 -16.97 -2.47
C VAL A 121 26.84 -15.58 -1.85
N VAL A 122 27.52 -14.61 -2.46
CA VAL A 122 27.49 -13.20 -2.04
C VAL A 122 27.39 -12.29 -3.25
N ASP A 123 26.81 -11.12 -3.05
CA ASP A 123 26.85 -10.07 -4.05
C ASP A 123 28.30 -9.62 -4.31
N LYS A 124 28.64 -9.34 -5.57
CA LYS A 124 29.99 -8.92 -5.96
C LYS A 124 30.43 -7.62 -5.24
N SER A 125 29.47 -6.76 -4.87
CA SER A 125 29.76 -5.55 -4.11
C SER A 125 30.06 -5.81 -2.62
N GLU A 126 29.85 -7.02 -2.12
CA GLU A 126 29.95 -7.36 -0.69
C GLU A 126 30.77 -8.65 -0.42
N PRO A 127 32.00 -8.78 -0.97
CA PRO A 127 32.80 -10.01 -0.83
C PRO A 127 33.18 -10.33 0.63
N HIS A 128 33.28 -9.31 1.48
CA HIS A 128 33.57 -9.47 2.91
C HIS A 128 32.55 -10.35 3.64
N LYS A 129 31.29 -10.36 3.18
CA LYS A 129 30.22 -11.15 3.81
C LYS A 129 30.49 -12.65 3.73
N ALA A 130 31.23 -13.12 2.73
CA ALA A 130 31.58 -14.53 2.64
C ALA A 130 32.44 -14.96 3.84
N ARG A 131 33.43 -14.13 4.19
CA ARG A 131 34.29 -14.35 5.35
C ARG A 131 33.51 -14.30 6.66
N GLU A 132 32.62 -13.32 6.83
CA GLU A 132 31.79 -13.20 8.05
C GLU A 132 30.85 -14.39 8.26
N MET A 133 30.22 -14.86 7.18
CA MET A 133 29.33 -16.02 7.20
C MET A 133 30.11 -17.30 7.53
N LEU A 134 31.29 -17.47 6.93
CA LEU A 134 32.17 -18.58 7.21
C LEU A 134 32.64 -18.59 8.68
N LYS A 135 33.14 -17.46 9.20
CA LYS A 135 33.52 -17.31 10.62
C LYS A 135 32.37 -17.71 11.55
N THR A 136 31.17 -17.19 11.28
CA THR A 136 29.98 -17.49 12.08
C THR A 136 29.65 -18.98 12.05
N ARG A 137 29.81 -19.64 10.90
CA ARG A 137 29.56 -21.07 10.75
C ARG A 137 30.61 -21.91 11.48
N LEU A 138 31.89 -21.65 11.26
CA LEU A 138 33.00 -22.34 11.92
C LEU A 138 32.88 -22.26 13.46
N LYS A 139 32.60 -21.06 13.98
CA LYS A 139 32.38 -20.84 15.41
C LYS A 139 31.25 -21.70 15.97
N ARG A 140 30.14 -21.84 15.23
CA ARG A 140 29.00 -22.67 15.63
C ARG A 140 29.32 -24.16 15.56
N GLN A 141 30.00 -24.60 14.50
CA GLN A 141 30.32 -26.01 14.28
C GLN A 141 31.32 -26.54 15.31
N VAL A 142 32.44 -25.84 15.53
CA VAL A 142 33.45 -26.25 16.51
C VAL A 142 32.90 -26.30 17.92
N LYS A 143 32.05 -25.33 18.29
CA LYS A 143 31.37 -25.34 19.59
C LYS A 143 30.40 -26.52 19.72
N ALA A 144 29.70 -26.89 18.66
CA ALA A 144 28.75 -28.00 18.68
C ALA A 144 29.43 -29.38 18.71
N GLU A 145 30.47 -29.58 17.90
CA GLU A 145 31.14 -30.89 17.75
C GLU A 145 32.21 -31.14 18.82
N HIS A 146 32.88 -30.10 19.29
CA HIS A 146 34.03 -30.23 20.19
C HIS A 146 33.87 -29.50 21.53
N GLY A 147 32.80 -28.72 21.72
CA GLY A 147 32.59 -27.95 22.95
C GLY A 147 33.58 -26.79 23.16
N VAL A 148 34.42 -26.50 22.15
CA VAL A 148 35.47 -25.47 22.23
C VAL A 148 34.98 -24.16 21.62
N SER A 149 35.36 -23.04 22.22
CA SER A 149 35.19 -21.72 21.61
C SER A 149 36.51 -21.25 21.02
N LEU A 150 36.51 -20.91 19.74
CA LEU A 150 37.66 -20.32 19.05
C LEU A 150 37.76 -18.82 19.36
N SER A 151 38.98 -18.31 19.47
CA SER A 151 39.25 -16.86 19.48
C SER A 151 38.99 -16.26 18.10
N ASP A 152 38.87 -14.93 18.02
CA ASP A 152 38.64 -14.26 16.75
C ASP A 152 39.86 -14.42 15.82
N GLU A 153 41.09 -14.41 16.35
CA GLU A 153 42.31 -14.66 15.56
C GLU A 153 42.31 -16.07 14.95
N GLN A 154 41.89 -17.09 15.72
CA GLN A 154 41.80 -18.46 15.21
C GLN A 154 40.72 -18.59 14.12
N LEU A 155 39.60 -17.89 14.28
CA LEU A 155 38.53 -17.86 13.27
C LEU A 155 38.99 -17.14 12.00
N ASP A 156 39.77 -16.08 12.12
CA ASP A 156 40.39 -15.36 11.01
C ASP A 156 41.33 -16.27 10.21
N GLU A 157 42.29 -16.92 10.88
CA GLU A 157 43.25 -17.83 10.25
C GLU A 157 42.55 -19.00 9.53
N LEU A 158 41.58 -19.64 10.18
CA LEU A 158 40.83 -20.75 9.59
C LEU A 158 40.00 -20.30 8.39
N SER A 159 39.34 -19.14 8.49
CA SER A 159 38.52 -18.62 7.40
C SER A 159 39.39 -18.27 6.19
N ASP A 160 40.55 -17.66 6.41
CA ASP A 160 41.47 -17.30 5.33
C ASP A 160 42.04 -18.55 4.66
N LYS A 161 42.38 -19.59 5.43
CA LYS A 161 42.83 -20.86 4.89
C LYS A 161 41.78 -21.48 3.95
N VAL A 162 40.52 -21.51 4.37
CA VAL A 162 39.42 -22.07 3.57
C VAL A 162 39.16 -21.21 2.32
N LEU A 163 39.05 -19.89 2.47
CA LEU A 163 38.78 -18.98 1.36
C LEU A 163 39.91 -18.97 0.31
N ASN A 164 41.17 -19.09 0.73
CA ASN A 164 42.31 -19.15 -0.19
C ASN A 164 42.36 -20.44 -1.01
N SER A 165 41.76 -21.52 -0.50
CA SER A 165 41.62 -22.80 -1.23
C SER A 165 40.31 -22.91 -2.02
N ALA A 166 39.40 -21.96 -1.88
CA ALA A 166 38.07 -22.05 -2.46
C ALA A 166 38.09 -21.82 -3.98
N CYS A 167 37.25 -22.58 -4.70
CA CYS A 167 36.94 -22.27 -6.09
C CYS A 167 35.99 -21.07 -6.13
N VAL A 168 36.44 -19.96 -6.74
CA VAL A 168 35.64 -18.74 -6.87
C VAL A 168 35.12 -18.61 -8.28
N THR A 169 33.80 -18.60 -8.44
CA THR A 169 33.15 -18.27 -9.70
C THR A 169 32.46 -16.92 -9.59
N THR A 170 32.47 -16.15 -10.68
CA THR A 170 31.75 -14.88 -10.77
C THR A 170 30.77 -14.98 -11.93
N ARG A 171 29.49 -14.71 -11.65
CA ARG A 171 28.43 -14.67 -12.65
C ARG A 171 27.83 -13.27 -12.69
N ARG A 172 27.57 -12.78 -13.91
CA ARG A 172 26.78 -11.57 -14.14
C ARG A 172 25.59 -11.94 -15.00
N VAL A 173 24.41 -11.51 -14.60
CA VAL A 173 23.17 -11.64 -15.36
C VAL A 173 22.76 -10.24 -15.77
N GLU A 174 22.79 -9.96 -17.08
CA GLU A 174 22.25 -8.71 -17.61
C GLU A 174 20.73 -8.82 -17.67
N GLN A 175 20.03 -7.77 -17.23
CA GLN A 175 18.57 -7.63 -17.32
C GLN A 175 17.79 -8.89 -16.86
N PRO A 176 17.95 -9.30 -15.58
CA PRO A 176 17.25 -10.47 -15.09
C PRO A 176 15.73 -10.27 -15.16
N GLN A 177 15.02 -11.27 -15.69
CA GLN A 177 13.57 -11.26 -15.69
C GLN A 177 13.06 -11.71 -14.32
N LEU A 178 12.40 -10.82 -13.58
CA LEU A 178 11.89 -11.11 -12.25
C LEU A 178 10.39 -11.35 -12.29
N GLN A 179 9.90 -12.19 -11.38
CA GLN A 179 8.48 -12.41 -11.17
C GLN A 179 8.09 -11.90 -9.79
N MET A 180 7.02 -11.12 -9.75
CA MET A 180 6.47 -10.55 -8.53
C MET A 180 4.98 -10.87 -8.45
N THR A 181 4.54 -11.24 -7.25
CA THR A 181 3.13 -11.50 -6.95
C THR A 181 2.64 -10.43 -5.99
N HIS A 182 1.49 -9.83 -6.31
CA HIS A 182 0.83 -8.87 -5.43
C HIS A 182 -0.49 -9.42 -4.93
N GLU A 183 -0.71 -9.25 -3.63
CA GLU A 183 -2.01 -9.43 -3.01
C GLU A 183 -2.72 -8.08 -2.95
N ILE A 184 -4.00 -8.05 -3.31
CA ILE A 184 -4.83 -6.85 -3.26
C ILE A 184 -5.86 -7.04 -2.15
N ASP A 185 -5.82 -6.20 -1.12
CA ASP A 185 -6.89 -6.11 -0.13
C ASP A 185 -8.08 -5.37 -0.76
N GLU A 186 -8.99 -6.13 -1.37
CA GLU A 186 -10.14 -5.56 -2.07
C GLU A 186 -11.13 -4.90 -1.11
N ILE A 187 -11.31 -5.45 0.10
CA ILE A 187 -12.20 -4.87 1.12
C ILE A 187 -11.66 -3.51 1.55
N ALA A 188 -10.35 -3.40 1.82
CA ALA A 188 -9.74 -2.13 2.13
C ALA A 188 -9.87 -1.13 0.99
N THR A 189 -9.72 -1.59 -0.26
CA THR A 189 -9.97 -0.77 -1.45
C THR A 189 -11.40 -0.26 -1.45
N GLN A 190 -12.39 -1.13 -1.35
CA GLN A 190 -13.82 -0.76 -1.32
C GLN A 190 -14.12 0.27 -0.24
N LEU A 191 -13.61 0.10 0.98
CA LEU A 191 -13.81 1.04 2.08
C LEU A 191 -13.24 2.45 1.78
N VAL A 192 -12.12 2.56 1.04
CA VAL A 192 -11.63 3.87 0.57
C VAL A 192 -12.64 4.54 -0.38
N TYR A 193 -13.20 3.79 -1.33
CA TYR A 193 -14.21 4.33 -2.24
C TYR A 193 -15.50 4.72 -1.50
N LEU A 194 -15.94 3.89 -0.55
CA LEU A 194 -17.09 4.21 0.30
C LEU A 194 -16.84 5.48 1.12
N LYS A 195 -15.65 5.64 1.71
CA LYS A 195 -15.27 6.85 2.44
C LYS A 195 -15.40 8.08 1.54
N VAL A 196 -14.78 8.04 0.36
CA VAL A 196 -14.80 9.14 -0.60
C VAL A 196 -16.23 9.54 -0.95
N GLY A 197 -17.06 8.59 -1.38
CA GLY A 197 -18.43 8.90 -1.77
C GLY A 197 -19.31 9.32 -0.60
N TYR A 198 -19.16 8.71 0.58
CA TYR A 198 -19.90 9.07 1.78
C TYR A 198 -19.55 10.48 2.28
N GLU A 199 -18.27 10.77 2.45
CA GLU A 199 -17.81 12.08 2.92
C GLU A 199 -18.14 13.18 1.92
N LEU A 200 -18.02 12.91 0.62
CA LEU A 200 -18.40 13.87 -0.41
C LEU A 200 -19.92 14.07 -0.48
N ALA A 201 -20.73 13.03 -0.24
CA ALA A 201 -22.18 13.17 -0.15
C ALA A 201 -22.58 14.05 1.04
N VAL A 202 -21.95 13.88 2.21
CA VAL A 202 -22.16 14.78 3.36
C VAL A 202 -21.72 16.21 3.03
N TYR A 203 -20.59 16.37 2.35
CA TYR A 203 -20.09 17.69 1.92
C TYR A 203 -21.06 18.38 0.95
N HIS A 204 -21.61 17.64 -0.01
CA HIS A 204 -22.47 18.17 -1.07
C HIS A 204 -23.92 18.40 -0.60
N PHE A 205 -24.54 17.40 0.02
CA PHE A 205 -25.95 17.44 0.43
C PHE A 205 -26.15 17.98 1.87
N GLY A 206 -25.06 18.22 2.59
CA GLY A 206 -25.08 18.70 3.97
C GLY A 206 -25.37 17.63 5.01
N ILE A 207 -25.36 18.03 6.28
CA ILE A 207 -25.50 17.12 7.43
C ILE A 207 -26.83 16.36 7.47
N GLU A 208 -27.86 16.88 6.79
CA GLU A 208 -29.18 16.25 6.69
C GLU A 208 -29.13 14.88 5.99
N TYR A 209 -28.13 14.66 5.13
CA TYR A 209 -27.88 13.37 4.47
C TYR A 209 -27.74 12.21 5.45
N LEU A 210 -27.26 12.47 6.68
CA LEU A 210 -27.14 11.44 7.72
C LEU A 210 -28.48 10.81 8.14
N LYS A 211 -29.61 11.40 7.74
CA LYS A 211 -30.94 10.83 7.99
C LYS A 211 -31.31 9.73 6.99
N ASP A 212 -30.60 9.59 5.87
CA ASP A 212 -30.85 8.56 4.87
C ASP A 212 -30.41 7.17 5.41
N SER A 213 -31.24 6.15 5.19
CA SER A 213 -30.91 4.78 5.61
C SER A 213 -29.66 4.25 4.92
N GLN A 214 -29.40 4.66 3.69
CA GLN A 214 -28.20 4.29 2.94
C GLN A 214 -26.98 5.00 3.51
N ALA A 215 -27.08 6.26 3.93
CA ALA A 215 -26.01 6.96 4.63
C ALA A 215 -25.61 6.22 5.92
N ASN A 216 -26.59 5.70 6.67
CA ASN A 216 -26.35 4.89 7.87
C ASN A 216 -25.64 3.57 7.55
N LEU A 217 -26.01 2.89 6.47
CA LEU A 217 -25.31 1.67 6.02
C LEU A 217 -23.85 1.96 5.69
N LEU A 218 -23.59 3.00 4.89
CA LEU A 218 -22.24 3.40 4.50
C LEU A 218 -21.40 3.83 5.72
N GLN A 219 -21.98 4.62 6.63
CA GLN A 219 -21.35 5.00 7.88
C GLN A 219 -21.00 3.78 8.74
N ALA A 220 -21.90 2.80 8.86
CA ALA A 220 -21.64 1.57 9.60
C ALA A 220 -20.49 0.76 8.98
N CYS A 221 -20.40 0.71 7.65
CA CYS A 221 -19.28 0.06 6.96
C CYS A 221 -17.93 0.70 7.33
N LEU A 222 -17.86 2.04 7.34
CA LEU A 222 -16.65 2.79 7.69
C LEU A 222 -16.31 2.65 9.18
N TYR A 223 -17.32 2.71 10.06
CA TYR A 223 -17.13 2.59 11.50
C TYR A 223 -16.64 1.21 11.91
N THR A 224 -17.21 0.16 11.32
CA THR A 224 -16.86 -1.25 11.60
C THR A 224 -15.71 -1.76 10.75
N GLN A 225 -15.35 -1.05 9.66
CA GLN A 225 -14.40 -1.47 8.62
C GLN A 225 -14.78 -2.81 7.98
N HIS A 226 -16.07 -3.00 7.75
CA HIS A 226 -16.63 -4.20 7.14
C HIS A 226 -17.60 -3.81 6.02
N VAL A 227 -17.53 -4.52 4.89
CA VAL A 227 -18.47 -4.36 3.78
C VAL A 227 -19.39 -5.59 3.80
N PRO A 228 -20.69 -5.42 4.08
CA PRO A 228 -21.63 -6.54 4.12
C PRO A 228 -22.01 -6.97 2.71
N ASP A 229 -22.37 -8.25 2.53
CA ASP A 229 -22.82 -8.81 1.24
C ASP A 229 -24.09 -8.13 0.70
N THR A 230 -24.86 -7.46 1.56
CA THR A 230 -26.04 -6.69 1.18
C THR A 230 -25.72 -5.37 0.50
N LEU A 231 -24.49 -4.87 0.62
CA LEU A 231 -24.07 -3.64 -0.06
C LEU A 231 -23.64 -3.97 -1.49
N TYR A 232 -24.47 -3.58 -2.45
CA TYR A 232 -24.15 -3.76 -3.86
C TYR A 232 -23.11 -2.73 -4.33
N LEU A 233 -21.93 -3.24 -4.68
CA LEU A 233 -20.86 -2.48 -5.32
C LEU A 233 -20.68 -2.99 -6.75
N SER A 234 -20.70 -2.08 -7.72
CA SER A 234 -20.45 -2.40 -9.13
C SER A 234 -19.18 -1.71 -9.63
N ALA A 235 -18.57 -2.24 -10.69
CA ALA A 235 -17.43 -1.64 -11.39
C ALA A 235 -17.91 -1.09 -12.74
N PRO A 236 -18.41 0.16 -12.81
CA PRO A 236 -18.92 0.73 -14.05
C PRO A 236 -17.77 0.99 -15.05
N PRO A 237 -18.04 1.03 -16.36
CA PRO A 237 -17.04 1.46 -17.33
C PRO A 237 -16.71 2.95 -17.14
N LEU A 238 -15.47 3.34 -17.45
CA LEU A 238 -15.00 4.73 -17.36
C LEU A 238 -15.84 5.72 -18.20
N ALA A 239 -16.50 5.24 -19.26
CA ALA A 239 -17.39 6.05 -20.10
C ALA A 239 -18.54 6.73 -19.31
N VAL A 240 -18.89 6.22 -18.12
CA VAL A 240 -19.88 6.87 -17.23
C VAL A 240 -19.44 8.27 -16.78
N PHE A 241 -18.15 8.59 -16.79
CA PHE A 241 -17.64 9.92 -16.46
C PHE A 241 -17.54 10.87 -17.66
N GLY A 242 -18.06 10.47 -18.83
CA GLY A 242 -18.05 11.27 -20.05
C GLY A 242 -16.65 11.52 -20.62
N GLY A 243 -16.48 12.64 -21.31
CA GLY A 243 -15.20 13.04 -21.92
C GLY A 243 -14.15 13.59 -20.94
N SER A 244 -14.53 13.80 -19.68
CA SER A 244 -13.65 14.34 -18.62
C SER A 244 -12.71 13.31 -18.00
N TYR A 245 -12.50 12.15 -18.64
CA TYR A 245 -11.42 11.26 -18.24
C TYR A 245 -10.08 11.91 -18.60
N GLY A 246 -9.59 12.79 -17.73
CA GLY A 246 -8.19 13.15 -17.71
C GLY A 246 -7.39 11.99 -17.15
N GLU A 247 -6.27 11.64 -17.79
CA GLU A 247 -5.29 10.66 -17.28
C GLU A 247 -4.71 11.04 -15.89
N GLN A 248 -5.15 12.15 -15.30
CA GLN A 248 -4.61 12.81 -14.11
C GLN A 248 -5.69 13.16 -13.07
N CYS A 249 -6.93 12.67 -13.22
CA CYS A 249 -8.03 12.98 -12.30
C CYS A 249 -8.55 11.76 -11.54
N HIS A 250 -8.89 11.97 -10.27
CA HIS A 250 -9.93 11.20 -9.61
C HIS A 250 -11.29 11.82 -9.89
N LEU A 251 -12.30 11.00 -10.13
CA LEU A 251 -13.63 11.45 -10.52
C LEU A 251 -14.65 10.94 -9.51
N VAL A 252 -15.52 11.81 -9.03
CA VAL A 252 -16.68 11.41 -8.22
C VAL A 252 -17.93 12.06 -8.80
N ARG A 253 -18.83 11.27 -9.36
CA ARG A 253 -20.08 11.71 -9.99
C ARG A 253 -21.26 11.27 -9.14
N PHE A 254 -22.15 12.21 -8.85
CA PHE A 254 -23.49 11.91 -8.35
C PHE A 254 -24.50 12.10 -9.48
N GLU A 255 -25.35 11.11 -9.71
CA GLU A 255 -26.41 11.16 -10.71
C GLU A 255 -27.61 10.36 -10.22
N GLY A 256 -28.77 11.04 -10.16
CA GLY A 256 -29.93 10.48 -9.47
C GLY A 256 -29.55 10.15 -8.03
N HIS A 257 -29.61 8.87 -7.66
CA HIS A 257 -29.29 8.35 -6.33
C HIS A 257 -28.01 7.50 -6.30
N ALA A 258 -27.26 7.47 -7.40
CA ALA A 258 -26.03 6.70 -7.54
C ALA A 258 -24.80 7.61 -7.39
N CYS A 259 -23.76 7.04 -6.76
CA CYS A 259 -22.43 7.61 -6.68
C CYS A 259 -21.50 6.74 -7.53
N TYR A 260 -20.79 7.37 -8.46
CA TYR A 260 -19.77 6.75 -9.31
C TYR A 260 -18.43 7.35 -8.95
N ILE A 261 -17.42 6.53 -8.73
CA ILE A 261 -16.10 6.97 -8.32
C ILE A 261 -15.05 6.30 -9.20
N SER A 262 -14.06 7.07 -9.66
CA SER A 262 -12.84 6.57 -10.28
C SER A 262 -11.61 7.06 -9.51
N LEU A 263 -10.84 6.14 -8.93
CA LEU A 263 -9.53 6.44 -8.34
C LEU A 263 -8.44 5.73 -9.15
N PHE A 264 -7.53 6.50 -9.76
CA PHE A 264 -6.52 6.00 -10.70
C PHE A 264 -7.08 5.06 -11.79
N GLY A 265 -8.25 5.40 -12.34
CA GLY A 265 -8.90 4.62 -13.39
C GLY A 265 -9.63 3.35 -12.91
N LYS A 266 -9.43 2.88 -11.68
CA LYS A 266 -10.27 1.84 -11.10
C LYS A 266 -11.59 2.46 -10.66
N THR A 267 -12.70 1.77 -10.90
CA THR A 267 -14.04 2.32 -10.74
C THR A 267 -14.87 1.53 -9.75
N TYR A 268 -15.70 2.26 -8.99
CA TYR A 268 -16.75 1.71 -8.17
C TYR A 268 -18.01 2.56 -8.29
N ALA A 269 -19.17 1.94 -8.17
CA ALA A 269 -20.43 2.62 -8.03
C ALA A 269 -21.36 1.93 -7.03
N PHE A 270 -22.13 2.74 -6.31
CA PHE A 270 -23.10 2.32 -5.32
C PHE A 270 -24.23 3.34 -5.19
N GLU A 271 -25.36 2.90 -4.66
CA GLU A 271 -26.45 3.80 -4.27
C GLU A 271 -26.05 4.58 -3.01
N PHE A 272 -26.18 5.91 -3.04
CA PHE A 272 -25.92 6.75 -1.87
C PHE A 272 -27.20 7.19 -1.15
N SER A 273 -28.37 7.16 -1.80
CA SER A 273 -29.65 7.53 -1.16
C SER A 273 -30.77 6.56 -1.50
N ALA A 274 -31.11 5.68 -0.55
CA ALA A 274 -32.21 4.73 -0.71
C ALA A 274 -33.59 5.41 -0.53
N SER A 275 -33.66 6.45 0.31
CA SER A 275 -34.90 7.19 0.53
C SER A 275 -35.33 8.05 -0.66
N LYS A 276 -34.39 8.30 -1.59
CA LYS A 276 -34.52 9.23 -2.71
C LYS A 276 -34.72 10.70 -2.31
N ALA A 277 -34.63 11.01 -1.02
CA ALA A 277 -34.68 12.39 -0.53
C ALA A 277 -33.45 13.19 -0.97
N PHE A 278 -32.35 12.50 -1.28
CA PHE A 278 -31.13 13.10 -1.81
C PHE A 278 -30.91 12.61 -3.24
N SER A 279 -30.75 13.55 -4.17
CA SER A 279 -30.49 13.24 -5.56
C SER A 279 -29.73 14.35 -6.26
N ALA A 280 -28.93 13.99 -7.27
CA ALA A 280 -28.28 14.93 -8.17
C ALA A 280 -28.97 14.88 -9.54
N ASN A 281 -29.86 15.84 -9.77
CA ASN A 281 -30.55 16.06 -11.04
C ASN A 281 -30.62 17.59 -11.29
N PRO A 282 -29.77 18.17 -12.18
CA PRO A 282 -28.81 17.50 -13.06
C PRO A 282 -27.67 16.79 -12.31
N ALA A 283 -27.00 15.87 -13.01
CA ALA A 283 -25.84 15.17 -12.45
C ALA A 283 -24.70 16.16 -12.13
N VAL A 284 -23.91 15.83 -11.12
CA VAL A 284 -22.75 16.64 -10.70
C VAL A 284 -21.51 15.76 -10.65
N GLN A 285 -20.37 16.30 -11.07
CA GLN A 285 -19.09 15.60 -11.09
C GLN A 285 -18.02 16.44 -10.43
N TYR A 286 -17.36 15.87 -9.43
CA TYR A 286 -16.15 16.39 -8.83
C TYR A 286 -14.94 15.78 -9.53
N GLU A 287 -14.02 16.64 -9.95
CA GLU A 287 -12.78 16.25 -10.60
C GLU A 287 -11.61 16.69 -9.71
N PHE A 288 -10.84 15.72 -9.23
CA PHE A 288 -9.66 15.96 -8.40
C PHE A 288 -8.42 15.70 -9.23
N ASN A 289 -7.77 16.76 -9.72
CA ASN A 289 -6.48 16.64 -10.37
C ASN A 289 -5.43 16.27 -9.31
N TYR A 290 -4.96 15.03 -9.33
CA TYR A 290 -4.08 14.49 -8.29
C TYR A 290 -2.61 14.91 -8.44
N LEU A 291 -2.24 15.53 -9.57
CA LEU A 291 -0.90 16.11 -9.76
C LEU A 291 -0.87 17.58 -9.32
N GLU A 292 -1.82 18.38 -9.82
CA GLU A 292 -1.91 19.81 -9.49
C GLU A 292 -2.55 20.06 -8.11
N ARG A 293 -3.15 19.02 -7.52
CA ARG A 293 -3.90 19.08 -6.25
C ARG A 293 -5.04 20.11 -6.30
N GLU A 294 -5.78 20.11 -7.41
CA GLU A 294 -6.93 20.98 -7.64
C GLU A 294 -8.22 20.17 -7.65
N CYS A 295 -9.32 20.78 -7.19
CA CYS A 295 -10.65 20.20 -7.24
C CYS A 295 -11.60 21.15 -7.96
N SER A 296 -12.32 20.63 -8.94
CA SER A 296 -13.37 21.36 -9.66
C SER A 296 -14.70 20.62 -9.55
N LEU A 297 -15.79 21.38 -9.64
CA LEU A 297 -17.16 20.87 -9.69
C LEU A 297 -17.75 21.20 -11.06
N VAL A 298 -18.18 20.16 -11.77
CA VAL A 298 -18.81 20.24 -13.09
C VAL A 298 -20.28 19.86 -12.95
N ASN A 299 -21.17 20.78 -13.33
CA ASN A 299 -22.60 20.48 -13.44
C ASN A 299 -22.87 19.94 -14.85
N LEU A 300 -23.36 18.70 -14.94
CA LEU A 300 -23.62 18.02 -16.20
C LEU A 300 -25.08 18.28 -16.61
N THR A 301 -25.27 19.24 -17.52
CA THR A 301 -26.58 19.57 -18.10
C THR A 301 -27.00 18.60 -19.18
#